data_AF-A0A8T7GX37-F1
#
_entry.id   AF-A0A8T7GX37-F1
#
_cell.length_a   1.000
_cell.length_b   1.000
_cell.length_c   1.000
_cell.angle_alpha   90.00
_cell.angle_beta   90.00
_cell.angle_gamma   90.00
#
_symmetry.space_group_name_H-M   'P 1'
#
loop_
_entity.id
_entity.type
_entity.pdbx_description
1 polymer ?
#
loop_
_entity_poly.entity_id
_entity_poly.type
_entity_poly.pdbx_seq_one_letter_code
_entity_poly.pdbx_strand_id
1 'polypeptide(L)'
;MVIDIAKKFIDYIYDELVKAPAIESYVNQALIPRDLAYRYANMYQDDVIADLSRRGIKPLDSSALEELVYALYDGGVAYIGKGTAGALYVDSLMPSTMARNVVAMLHTHPVPIPIPTPEDLASAANIGYRTECVASRDSKHVDIVCVTPRRKWSEAVEACSKLGRSVLSVERFLVIGNSEGIAFVPMPSPREKDLLIEDMITAMSPVAKVEVVRV
;
A
#
# COMPACT_ATOMS: atom_id res chain seq x y z
N MET A 1 16.63 -14.57 18.58
CA MET A 1 15.32 -14.05 19.03
C MET A 1 14.60 -13.53 17.79
N VAL A 2 13.56 -14.23 17.32
CA VAL A 2 12.79 -13.78 16.15
C VAL A 2 11.81 -12.72 16.68
N ILE A 3 12.10 -11.45 16.41
CA ILE A 3 11.16 -10.37 16.71
C ILE A 3 10.02 -10.50 15.70
N ASP A 4 8.79 -10.59 16.21
CA ASP A 4 7.57 -10.50 15.41
C ASP A 4 7.32 -9.02 15.11
N ILE A 5 7.88 -8.55 13.99
CA ILE A 5 7.93 -7.13 13.61
C ILE A 5 6.51 -6.57 13.44
N ALA A 6 5.65 -7.34 12.78
CA ALA A 6 4.27 -6.94 12.55
C ALA A 6 3.50 -6.78 13.87
N LYS A 7 3.66 -7.70 14.83
CA LYS A 7 3.06 -7.54 16.17
C LYS A 7 3.55 -6.30 16.90
N LYS A 8 4.85 -6.00 16.82
CA LYS A 8 5.36 -4.76 17.43
C LYS A 8 4.65 -3.54 16.87
N PHE A 9 4.48 -3.43 15.55
CA PHE A 9 3.74 -2.29 15.00
C PHE A 9 2.30 -2.23 15.54
N ILE A 10 1.60 -3.36 15.60
CA ILE A 10 0.25 -3.42 16.17
C ILE A 10 0.21 -2.88 17.60
N ASP A 11 1.16 -3.29 18.45
CA ASP A 11 1.22 -2.85 19.85
C ASP A 11 1.37 -1.33 20.00
N TYR A 12 2.01 -0.65 19.03
CA TYR A 12 2.29 0.79 19.11
C TYR A 12 1.30 1.66 18.36
N ILE A 13 0.71 1.19 17.27
CA ILE A 13 -0.12 2.02 16.37
C ILE A 13 -1.50 1.43 16.07
N TYR A 14 -2.01 0.58 16.99
CA TYR A 14 -3.33 -0.04 16.89
C TYR A 14 -4.43 0.99 16.63
N ASP A 15 -4.42 2.11 17.35
CA ASP A 15 -5.49 3.11 17.27
C ASP A 15 -5.51 3.78 15.89
N GLU A 16 -4.35 4.10 15.33
CA GLU A 16 -4.19 4.70 14.02
C GLU A 16 -4.57 3.73 12.89
N LEU A 17 -4.26 2.43 13.04
CA LEU A 17 -4.58 1.40 12.04
C LEU A 17 -6.05 0.92 12.13
N VAL A 18 -6.58 0.76 13.33
CA VAL A 18 -7.85 0.06 13.60
C VAL A 18 -9.01 1.01 13.90
N LYS A 19 -8.77 2.28 14.25
CA LYS A 19 -9.85 3.27 14.43
C LYS A 19 -10.04 4.21 13.24
N ALA A 20 -9.07 4.31 12.33
CA ALA A 20 -9.22 5.11 11.11
C ALA A 20 -10.29 4.51 10.19
N PRO A 21 -11.22 5.30 9.63
CA PRO A 21 -12.30 4.76 8.82
C PRO A 21 -11.76 4.14 7.53
N ALA A 22 -12.28 2.97 7.17
CA ALA A 22 -11.92 2.28 5.94
C ALA A 22 -12.43 3.06 4.72
N ILE A 23 -11.67 3.06 3.62
CA ILE A 23 -12.01 3.84 2.43
C ILE A 23 -13.38 3.42 1.85
N GLU A 24 -13.78 2.15 2.04
CA GLU A 24 -15.10 1.60 1.69
C GLU A 24 -16.27 2.43 2.23
N SER A 25 -16.09 3.10 3.37
CA SER A 25 -17.14 3.91 4.00
C SER A 25 -17.47 5.20 3.24
N TYR A 26 -16.65 5.61 2.26
CA TYR A 26 -16.81 6.87 1.52
C TYR A 26 -16.80 6.74 -0.02
N VAL A 27 -16.58 5.54 -0.57
CA VAL A 27 -16.22 5.33 -2.00
C VAL A 27 -17.34 4.86 -2.92
N ASN A 28 -18.54 4.53 -2.44
CA ASN A 28 -19.53 3.81 -3.26
C ASN A 28 -19.91 4.51 -4.58
N GLN A 29 -19.79 5.85 -4.67
CA GLN A 29 -20.10 6.62 -5.88
C GLN A 29 -18.89 6.84 -6.83
N ALA A 30 -17.70 6.38 -6.44
CA ALA A 30 -16.45 6.60 -7.16
C ALA A 30 -15.84 5.31 -7.71
N LEU A 31 -16.56 4.18 -7.67
CA LEU A 31 -16.07 2.90 -8.17
C LEU A 31 -16.51 2.66 -9.62
N ILE A 32 -15.58 2.19 -10.45
CA ILE A 32 -15.83 1.74 -11.81
C ILE A 32 -15.37 0.29 -12.00
N PRO A 33 -15.98 -0.47 -12.94
CA PRO A 33 -15.50 -1.79 -13.28
C PRO A 33 -14.17 -1.72 -14.05
N ARG A 34 -13.35 -2.78 -13.93
CA ARG A 34 -12.01 -2.90 -14.53
C ARG A 34 -11.97 -2.61 -16.03
N ASP A 35 -12.95 -3.12 -16.78
CA ASP A 35 -13.03 -2.94 -18.24
C ASP A 35 -13.18 -1.46 -18.62
N LEU A 36 -13.92 -0.70 -17.81
CA LEU A 36 -14.08 0.73 -17.97
C LEU A 36 -12.80 1.50 -17.60
N ALA A 37 -12.14 1.12 -16.50
CA ALA A 37 -10.86 1.72 -16.09
C ALA A 37 -9.79 1.57 -17.19
N TYR A 38 -9.66 0.37 -17.77
CA TYR A 38 -8.72 0.14 -18.87
C TYR A 38 -9.09 0.86 -20.17
N ARG A 39 -10.39 1.05 -20.43
CA ARG A 39 -10.83 1.88 -21.54
C ARG A 39 -10.41 3.34 -21.34
N TYR A 40 -10.65 3.88 -20.15
CA TYR A 40 -10.29 5.26 -19.82
C TYR A 40 -8.79 5.52 -19.81
N ALA A 41 -7.96 4.53 -19.46
CA ALA A 41 -6.51 4.63 -19.56
C ALA A 41 -5.99 4.91 -20.99
N ASN A 42 -6.84 4.70 -22.01
CA ASN A 42 -6.52 4.95 -23.43
C ASN A 42 -7.30 6.12 -24.04
N MET A 43 -7.95 6.95 -23.21
CA MET A 43 -8.75 8.09 -23.65
C MET A 43 -8.11 9.41 -23.22
N TYR A 44 -8.46 10.50 -23.89
CA TYR A 44 -8.10 11.84 -23.42
C TYR A 44 -8.84 12.14 -22.11
N GLN A 45 -8.16 12.86 -21.22
CA GLN A 45 -8.68 13.16 -19.88
C GLN A 45 -10.05 13.87 -19.93
N ASP A 46 -10.26 14.81 -20.87
CA ASP A 46 -11.53 15.53 -21.00
C ASP A 46 -12.70 14.61 -21.38
N ASP A 47 -12.45 13.63 -22.24
CA ASP A 47 -13.45 12.63 -22.63
C ASP A 47 -13.81 11.72 -21.45
N VAL A 48 -12.82 11.35 -20.65
CA VAL A 48 -13.01 10.57 -19.41
C VAL A 48 -13.86 11.36 -18.42
N ILE A 49 -13.51 12.62 -18.16
CA ILE A 49 -14.26 13.52 -17.26
C ILE A 49 -15.72 13.64 -17.72
N ALA A 50 -15.94 13.86 -19.03
CA ALA A 50 -17.28 13.99 -19.59
C ALA A 50 -18.12 12.71 -19.44
N ASP A 51 -17.52 11.53 -19.67
CA ASP A 51 -18.23 10.26 -19.52
C ASP A 51 -18.50 9.91 -18.05
N LEU A 52 -17.55 10.17 -17.14
CA LEU A 52 -17.75 10.02 -15.70
C LEU A 52 -18.91 10.90 -15.21
N SER A 53 -18.94 12.17 -15.63
CA SER A 53 -20.01 13.12 -15.30
C SER A 53 -21.38 12.62 -15.81
N ARG A 54 -21.45 12.14 -17.06
CA ARG A 54 -22.67 11.57 -17.65
C ARG A 54 -23.19 10.36 -16.87
N ARG A 55 -22.29 9.56 -16.30
CA ARG A 55 -22.60 8.37 -15.48
C ARG A 55 -22.91 8.72 -14.02
N GLY A 56 -22.79 9.99 -13.62
CA GLY A 56 -22.96 10.42 -12.23
C GLY A 56 -21.85 9.93 -11.31
N ILE A 57 -20.69 9.57 -11.86
CA ILE A 57 -19.53 9.11 -11.10
C ILE A 57 -18.69 10.32 -10.72
N LYS A 58 -18.51 10.53 -9.42
CA LYS A 58 -17.71 11.63 -8.90
C LYS A 58 -16.36 11.08 -8.42
N PRO A 59 -15.23 11.51 -9.00
CA PRO A 59 -13.91 11.16 -8.48
C PRO A 59 -13.79 11.58 -7.01
N LEU A 60 -13.11 10.76 -6.20
CA LEU A 60 -12.68 11.20 -4.88
C LEU A 60 -11.46 12.10 -5.00
N ASP A 61 -11.37 13.06 -4.09
CA ASP A 61 -10.17 13.89 -3.98
C ASP A 61 -8.97 13.03 -3.61
N SER A 62 -7.79 13.31 -4.18
CA SER A 62 -6.57 12.55 -3.88
C SER A 62 -6.15 12.61 -2.41
N SER A 63 -6.61 13.61 -1.64
CA SER A 63 -6.46 13.65 -0.17
C SER A 63 -7.14 12.48 0.55
N ALA A 64 -8.02 11.72 -0.11
CA ALA A 64 -8.56 10.47 0.44
C ALA A 64 -7.53 9.33 0.46
N LEU A 65 -6.39 9.49 -0.22
CA LEU A 65 -5.31 8.49 -0.30
C LEU A 65 -4.11 8.83 0.60
N GLU A 66 -4.37 9.28 1.84
CA GLU A 66 -3.30 9.53 2.81
C GLU A 66 -2.66 8.22 3.29
N GLU A 67 -1.34 8.22 3.33
CA GLU A 67 -0.48 7.16 3.84
C GLU A 67 0.29 7.67 5.06
N LEU A 68 0.36 6.86 6.11
CA LEU A 68 1.15 7.12 7.31
C LEU A 68 2.40 6.26 7.27
N VAL A 69 3.53 6.78 7.77
CA VAL A 69 4.81 6.07 7.79
C VAL A 69 5.38 6.03 9.20
N TYR A 70 5.85 4.86 9.60
CA TYR A 70 6.43 4.56 10.90
C TYR A 70 7.74 3.79 10.76
N ALA A 71 8.69 4.06 11.65
CA ALA A 71 9.94 3.32 11.76
C ALA A 71 10.01 2.56 13.08
N LEU A 72 10.38 1.29 13.00
CA LEU A 72 10.71 0.46 14.17
C LEU A 72 12.23 0.45 14.38
N TYR A 73 12.67 0.82 15.57
CA TYR A 73 14.07 0.80 16.00
C TYR A 73 14.22 0.07 17.36
N ASP A 74 15.46 -0.10 17.83
CA ASP A 74 15.79 -0.90 19.03
C ASP A 74 15.17 -0.38 20.35
N GLY A 75 14.48 0.76 20.33
CA GLY A 75 13.84 1.38 21.50
C GLY A 75 12.35 1.68 21.36
N GLY A 76 11.71 1.41 20.22
CA GLY A 76 10.28 1.71 20.02
C GLY A 76 9.88 1.94 18.57
N VAL A 77 8.72 2.56 18.37
CA VAL A 77 8.18 2.98 17.07
C VAL A 77 8.16 4.51 17.01
N ALA A 78 8.63 5.08 15.90
CA ALA A 78 8.57 6.51 15.64
C ALA A 78 7.67 6.78 14.44
N TYR A 79 6.78 7.77 14.57
CA TYR A 79 6.08 8.35 13.43
C TYR A 79 7.06 9.18 12.59
N ILE A 80 7.12 8.89 11.30
CA ILE A 80 8.03 9.56 10.35
C ILE A 80 7.31 10.68 9.62
N GLY A 81 6.07 10.43 9.19
CA GLY A 81 5.32 11.41 8.44
C GLY A 81 4.10 10.82 7.77
N LYS A 82 3.45 11.68 6.99
CA LYS A 82 2.35 11.32 6.12
C LYS A 82 2.53 11.90 4.73
N GLY A 83 1.96 11.24 3.74
CA GLY A 83 1.94 11.69 2.36
C GLY A 83 0.79 11.07 1.60
N THR A 84 0.73 11.33 0.31
CA THR A 84 -0.36 10.86 -0.55
C THR A 84 0.18 9.83 -1.54
N ALA A 85 -0.41 8.63 -1.56
CA ALA A 85 -0.20 7.61 -2.59
C ALA A 85 1.26 7.43 -3.07
N GLY A 86 2.18 7.06 -2.17
CA GLY A 86 3.59 6.84 -2.51
C GLY A 86 4.47 8.09 -2.66
N ALA A 87 3.96 9.31 -2.43
CA ALA A 87 4.74 10.55 -2.51
C ALA A 87 5.60 10.87 -1.26
N LEU A 88 6.01 9.84 -0.49
CA LEU A 88 6.79 10.02 0.73
C LEU A 88 8.28 9.79 0.49
N TYR A 89 9.04 10.89 0.49
CA TYR A 89 10.51 10.85 0.51
C TYR A 89 11.03 10.61 1.93
N VAL A 90 10.94 9.35 2.38
CA VAL A 90 11.35 8.92 3.74
C VAL A 90 12.79 9.34 4.07
N ASP A 91 13.70 9.27 3.10
CA ASP A 91 15.11 9.69 3.21
C ASP A 91 15.29 11.13 3.68
N SER A 92 14.34 12.01 3.32
CA SER A 92 14.39 13.43 3.66
C SER A 92 13.82 13.73 5.04
N LEU A 93 13.03 12.81 5.60
CA LEU A 93 12.28 12.99 6.85
C LEU A 93 12.90 12.26 8.04
N MET A 94 13.80 11.29 7.80
CA MET A 94 14.48 10.55 8.85
C MET A 94 15.81 11.21 9.27
N PRO A 95 15.98 11.59 10.56
CA PRO A 95 17.29 11.95 11.08
C PRO A 95 18.32 10.84 10.85
N SER A 96 19.53 11.21 10.43
CA SER A 96 20.63 10.29 10.12
C SER A 96 21.07 9.41 11.31
N THR A 97 20.79 9.84 12.54
CA THR A 97 21.01 9.08 13.77
C THR A 97 19.99 7.96 13.96
N MET A 98 18.75 8.16 13.49
CA MET A 98 17.67 7.18 13.57
C MET A 98 17.83 6.10 12.48
N ALA A 99 18.20 6.51 11.26
CA ALA A 99 18.39 5.61 10.11
C ALA A 99 19.32 4.41 10.41
N ARG A 100 20.37 4.61 11.22
CA ARG A 100 21.34 3.55 11.55
C ARG A 100 20.77 2.41 12.40
N ASN A 101 19.65 2.65 13.09
CA ASN A 101 19.05 1.71 14.03
C ASN A 101 17.64 1.25 13.61
N VAL A 102 17.18 1.64 12.42
CA VAL A 102 15.88 1.18 11.91
C VAL A 102 15.99 -0.28 11.48
N VAL A 103 15.14 -1.09 12.09
CA VAL A 103 15.02 -2.52 11.79
C VAL A 103 13.97 -2.73 10.71
N ALA A 104 12.85 -2.01 10.81
CA ALA A 104 11.74 -2.12 9.88
C ALA A 104 11.05 -0.78 9.65
N MET A 105 10.45 -0.63 8.48
CA MET A 105 9.52 0.44 8.17
C MET A 105 8.11 -0.13 8.00
N LEU A 106 7.11 0.65 8.34
CA LEU A 106 5.72 0.37 8.06
C LEU A 106 5.09 1.61 7.44
N HIS A 107 4.44 1.45 6.29
CA HIS A 107 3.48 2.43 5.79
C HIS A 107 2.09 1.83 5.59
N THR A 108 1.10 2.72 5.54
CA THR A 108 -0.29 2.31 5.32
C THR A 108 -0.70 2.54 3.88
N HIS A 109 -1.39 1.60 3.26
CA HIS A 109 -2.13 1.83 2.02
C HIS A 109 -3.59 2.18 2.35
N PRO A 110 -4.15 3.25 1.74
CA PRO A 110 -5.53 3.69 1.97
C PRO A 110 -6.56 2.77 1.32
N VAL A 111 -6.15 2.02 0.29
CA VAL A 111 -6.94 0.96 -0.34
C VAL A 111 -6.59 -0.41 0.27
N PRO A 112 -7.50 -1.41 0.25
CA PRO A 112 -7.31 -2.70 0.93
C PRO A 112 -6.33 -3.63 0.20
N ILE A 113 -5.10 -3.16 -0.03
CA ILE A 113 -4.00 -3.86 -0.67
C ILE A 113 -2.81 -3.78 0.28
N PRO A 114 -2.57 -4.78 1.15
CA PRO A 114 -1.47 -4.74 2.10
C PRO A 114 -0.18 -5.26 1.43
N ILE A 115 0.09 -4.88 0.18
CA ILE A 115 1.20 -5.44 -0.61
C ILE A 115 2.18 -4.31 -0.91
N PRO A 116 3.45 -4.41 -0.47
CA PRO A 116 4.49 -3.48 -0.87
C PRO A 116 4.60 -3.40 -2.40
N THR A 117 4.79 -2.20 -2.90
CA THR A 117 5.17 -1.96 -4.30
C THR A 117 6.65 -2.30 -4.52
N PRO A 118 7.08 -2.57 -5.78
CA PRO A 118 8.50 -2.70 -6.09
C PRO A 118 9.33 -1.48 -5.65
N GLU A 119 8.73 -0.28 -5.71
CA GLU A 119 9.31 0.99 -5.27
C GLU A 119 9.52 1.02 -3.76
N ASP A 120 8.57 0.52 -2.96
CA ASP A 120 8.71 0.38 -1.51
C ASP A 120 9.92 -0.51 -1.16
N LEU A 121 10.05 -1.67 -1.82
CA LEU A 121 11.16 -2.58 -1.60
C LEU A 121 12.51 -2.01 -2.07
N ALA A 122 12.52 -1.21 -3.14
CA ALA A 122 13.71 -0.53 -3.62
C ALA A 122 14.13 0.60 -2.68
N SER A 123 13.17 1.36 -2.14
CA SER A 123 13.38 2.37 -1.10
C SER A 123 14.02 1.74 0.15
N ALA A 124 13.52 0.59 0.58
CA ALA A 124 14.10 -0.18 1.68
C ALA A 124 15.57 -0.52 1.48
N ALA A 125 15.96 -0.88 0.25
CA ALA A 125 17.33 -1.14 -0.12
C ALA A 125 18.22 0.11 -0.03
N ASN A 126 17.71 1.25 -0.49
CA ASN A 126 18.43 2.52 -0.53
C ASN A 126 18.63 3.11 0.87
N ILE A 127 17.60 3.06 1.71
CA ILE A 127 17.65 3.56 3.09
C ILE A 127 18.45 2.62 3.99
N GLY A 128 18.39 1.31 3.73
CA GLY A 128 19.21 0.30 4.41
C GLY A 128 18.57 -0.37 5.63
N TYR A 129 17.25 -0.34 5.77
CA TYR A 129 16.55 -1.14 6.79
C TYR A 129 16.27 -2.58 6.28
N ARG A 130 15.91 -3.48 7.20
CA ARG A 130 15.90 -4.93 6.95
C ARG A 130 14.56 -5.49 6.51
N THR A 131 13.48 -4.83 6.92
CA THR A 131 12.11 -5.32 6.74
C THR A 131 11.21 -4.18 6.29
N GLU A 132 10.48 -4.40 5.21
CA GLU A 132 9.46 -3.48 4.71
C GLU A 132 8.08 -4.03 5.05
N CYS A 133 7.22 -3.21 5.64
CA CYS A 133 5.87 -3.60 5.98
C CYS A 133 4.84 -2.67 5.35
N VAL A 134 3.74 -3.23 4.88
CA VAL A 134 2.55 -2.47 4.48
C VAL A 134 1.37 -2.91 5.32
N ALA A 135 0.70 -1.94 5.93
CA ALA A 135 -0.61 -2.12 6.52
C ALA A 135 -1.68 -1.66 5.53
N SER A 136 -2.78 -2.39 5.40
CA SER A 136 -3.99 -1.86 4.78
C SER A 136 -5.21 -2.34 5.51
N ARG A 137 -6.30 -1.60 5.36
CA ARG A 137 -7.55 -1.88 6.03
C ARG A 137 -8.65 -2.12 5.02
N ASP A 138 -9.48 -3.12 5.29
CA ASP A 138 -10.82 -3.22 4.72
C ASP A 138 -11.91 -2.98 5.78
N SER A 139 -13.17 -3.07 5.38
CA SER A 139 -14.31 -2.90 6.29
C SER A 139 -14.33 -3.82 7.54
N LYS A 140 -13.55 -4.91 7.57
CA LYS A 140 -13.58 -5.96 8.60
C LYS A 140 -12.25 -6.12 9.34
N HIS A 141 -11.13 -5.97 8.64
CA HIS A 141 -9.82 -6.38 9.10
C HIS A 141 -8.75 -5.35 8.74
N VAL A 142 -7.70 -5.32 9.55
CA VAL A 142 -6.42 -4.74 9.18
C VAL A 142 -5.45 -5.87 8.89
N ASP A 143 -4.81 -5.81 7.73
CA ASP A 143 -3.75 -6.72 7.34
C ASP A 143 -2.42 -5.98 7.30
N ILE A 144 -1.40 -6.55 7.94
CA ILE A 144 -0.02 -6.10 7.85
C ILE A 144 0.80 -7.20 7.19
N VAL A 145 1.43 -6.86 6.07
CA VAL A 145 2.38 -7.76 5.40
C VAL A 145 3.77 -7.19 5.48
N CYS A 146 4.70 -7.96 6.02
CA CYS A 146 6.11 -7.61 6.13
C CYS A 146 6.98 -8.51 5.25
N VAL A 147 7.92 -7.92 4.53
CA VAL A 147 8.89 -8.57 3.65
C VAL A 147 10.30 -8.36 4.20
N THR A 148 11.00 -9.45 4.47
CA THR A 148 12.41 -9.45 4.84
C THR A 148 13.20 -10.27 3.82
N PRO A 149 14.07 -9.66 2.99
CA PRO A 149 14.88 -10.40 2.03
C PRO A 149 15.78 -11.42 2.73
N ARG A 150 15.93 -12.60 2.12
CA ARG A 150 16.86 -13.64 2.62
C ARG A 150 18.31 -13.31 2.26
N ARG A 151 18.53 -12.59 1.15
CA ARG A 151 19.87 -12.28 0.63
C ARG A 151 20.00 -10.83 0.19
N LYS A 152 19.26 -10.41 -0.84
CA LYS A 152 19.35 -9.08 -1.45
C LYS A 152 17.97 -8.54 -1.79
N TRP A 153 17.78 -7.24 -1.59
CA TRP A 153 16.54 -6.55 -1.97
C TRP A 153 16.22 -6.65 -3.46
N SER A 154 17.22 -6.64 -4.35
CA SER A 154 17.00 -6.74 -5.80
C SER A 154 16.21 -7.98 -6.22
N GLU A 155 16.42 -9.12 -5.56
CA GLU A 155 15.69 -10.37 -5.82
C GLU A 155 14.23 -10.25 -5.36
N ALA A 156 14.01 -9.60 -4.21
CA ALA A 156 12.68 -9.33 -3.67
C ALA A 156 11.90 -8.33 -4.57
N VAL A 157 12.56 -7.27 -5.04
CA VAL A 157 11.99 -6.30 -5.99
C VAL A 157 11.56 -7.01 -7.27
N GLU A 158 12.41 -7.83 -7.87
CA GLU A 158 12.08 -8.55 -9.11
C GLU A 158 10.90 -9.52 -8.93
N ALA A 159 10.86 -10.24 -7.82
CA ALA A 159 9.73 -11.11 -7.48
C ALA A 159 8.44 -10.30 -7.29
N CYS A 160 8.51 -9.16 -6.61
CA CYS A 160 7.38 -8.28 -6.36
C CYS A 160 6.83 -7.65 -7.65
N SER A 161 7.70 -7.24 -8.59
CA SER A 161 7.27 -6.66 -9.87
C SER A 161 6.38 -7.60 -10.71
N LYS A 162 6.47 -8.92 -10.48
CA LYS A 162 5.64 -9.91 -11.18
C LYS A 162 4.18 -9.90 -10.69
N LEU A 163 3.92 -9.37 -9.49
CA LEU A 163 2.58 -9.27 -8.88
C LEU A 163 1.73 -8.14 -9.49
N GLY A 164 2.33 -7.19 -10.20
CA GLY A 164 1.60 -6.04 -10.76
C GLY A 164 0.42 -6.44 -11.63
N ARG A 165 0.53 -7.57 -12.37
CA ARG A 165 -0.60 -8.11 -13.15
C ARG A 165 -1.73 -8.62 -12.27
N SER A 166 -1.45 -9.30 -11.17
CA SER A 166 -2.48 -9.77 -10.23
C SER A 166 -3.19 -8.57 -9.60
N VAL A 167 -2.44 -7.56 -9.15
CA VAL A 167 -3.01 -6.34 -8.54
C VAL A 167 -3.92 -5.60 -9.52
N LEU A 168 -3.52 -5.49 -10.78
CA LEU A 168 -4.33 -4.84 -11.82
C LEU A 168 -5.50 -5.73 -12.31
N SER A 169 -5.56 -7.00 -11.92
CA SER A 169 -6.62 -7.91 -12.33
C SER A 169 -7.91 -7.81 -11.50
N VAL A 170 -7.95 -6.97 -10.47
CA VAL A 170 -9.13 -6.81 -9.62
C VAL A 170 -10.36 -6.29 -10.38
N GLU A 171 -11.56 -6.64 -9.92
CA GLU A 171 -12.81 -6.33 -10.61
C GLU A 171 -13.15 -4.84 -10.67
N ARG A 172 -12.72 -4.07 -9.67
CA ARG A 172 -13.13 -2.67 -9.48
C ARG A 172 -11.95 -1.75 -9.23
N PHE A 173 -12.10 -0.52 -9.69
CA PHE A 173 -11.13 0.56 -9.54
C PHE A 173 -11.83 1.77 -8.94
N LEU A 174 -11.14 2.42 -8.02
CA LEU A 174 -11.51 3.70 -7.47
C LEU A 174 -11.05 4.81 -8.41
N VAL A 175 -11.97 5.73 -8.70
CA VAL A 175 -11.68 6.94 -9.47
C VAL A 175 -11.24 8.04 -8.52
N ILE A 176 -10.01 8.51 -8.70
CA ILE A 176 -9.40 9.59 -7.94
C ILE A 176 -9.18 10.77 -8.87
N GLY A 177 -9.43 11.97 -8.40
CA GLY A 177 -9.23 13.19 -9.16
C GLY A 177 -8.65 14.32 -8.32
N ASN A 178 -7.83 15.15 -8.94
CA ASN A 178 -7.38 16.43 -8.40
C ASN A 178 -7.20 17.44 -9.56
N SER A 179 -6.52 18.56 -9.29
CA SER A 179 -6.21 19.57 -10.32
C SER A 179 -5.26 19.09 -11.42
N GLU A 180 -4.50 18.02 -11.18
CA GLU A 180 -3.50 17.49 -12.11
C GLU A 180 -4.08 16.41 -13.03
N GLY A 181 -5.13 15.71 -12.60
CA GLY A 181 -5.84 14.78 -13.46
C GLY A 181 -6.68 13.75 -12.72
N ILE A 182 -6.95 12.64 -13.43
CA ILE A 182 -7.69 11.49 -12.92
C ILE A 182 -6.79 10.26 -12.90
N ALA A 183 -6.85 9.51 -11.80
CA ALA A 183 -6.19 8.23 -11.64
C ALA A 183 -7.19 7.12 -11.29
N PHE A 184 -6.82 5.89 -11.64
CA PHE A 184 -7.62 4.70 -11.35
C PHE A 184 -6.83 3.78 -10.43
N VAL A 185 -7.29 3.64 -9.19
CA VAL A 185 -6.61 2.86 -8.15
C VAL A 185 -7.31 1.51 -7.97
N PRO A 186 -6.60 0.38 -7.99
CA PRO A 186 -7.21 -0.94 -7.77
C PRO A 186 -7.94 -1.00 -6.42
N MET A 187 -9.15 -1.56 -6.41
CA MET A 187 -9.99 -1.69 -5.23
C MET A 187 -10.51 -3.14 -5.11
N PRO A 188 -9.69 -4.07 -4.58
CA PRO A 188 -10.09 -5.48 -4.48
C PRO A 188 -11.25 -5.65 -3.51
N SER A 189 -12.10 -6.64 -3.79
CA SER A 189 -12.98 -7.24 -2.79
C SER A 189 -12.16 -7.98 -1.71
N PRO A 190 -12.73 -8.28 -0.53
CA PRO A 190 -12.02 -9.03 0.51
C PRO A 190 -11.44 -10.37 0.00
N ARG A 191 -12.16 -11.06 -0.88
CA ARG A 191 -11.69 -12.30 -1.50
C ARG A 191 -10.50 -12.07 -2.44
N GLU A 192 -10.56 -11.03 -3.27
CA GLU A 192 -9.44 -10.69 -4.16
C GLU A 192 -8.22 -10.27 -3.36
N LYS A 193 -8.39 -9.51 -2.27
CA LYS A 193 -7.29 -9.18 -1.36
C LYS A 193 -6.62 -10.43 -0.81
N ASP A 194 -7.38 -11.39 -0.30
CA ASP A 194 -6.83 -12.65 0.24
C ASP A 194 -6.01 -13.39 -0.84
N LEU A 195 -6.53 -13.47 -2.08
CA LEU A 195 -5.80 -14.08 -3.20
C LEU A 195 -4.52 -13.31 -3.56
N LEU A 196 -4.55 -11.99 -3.51
CA LEU A 196 -3.36 -11.16 -3.76
C LEU A 196 -2.27 -11.40 -2.71
N ILE A 197 -2.65 -11.56 -1.43
CA ILE A 197 -1.73 -11.91 -0.35
C ILE A 197 -1.13 -13.32 -0.58
N GLU A 198 -1.94 -14.29 -0.99
CA GLU A 198 -1.47 -15.65 -1.32
C GLU A 198 -0.49 -15.65 -2.50
N ASP A 199 -0.81 -14.92 -3.57
CA ASP A 199 0.06 -14.71 -4.73
C ASP A 199 1.40 -14.11 -4.30
N MET A 200 1.36 -13.08 -3.45
CA MET A 200 2.55 -12.43 -2.91
C MET A 200 3.42 -13.41 -2.10
N ILE A 201 2.83 -14.15 -1.15
CA ILE A 201 3.55 -15.15 -0.35
C ILE A 201 4.23 -16.15 -1.28
N THR A 202 3.50 -16.66 -2.26
CA THR A 202 4.01 -17.65 -3.22
C THR A 202 5.19 -17.09 -4.01
N ALA A 203 5.04 -15.91 -4.62
CA ALA A 203 6.07 -15.28 -5.44
C ALA A 203 7.33 -14.92 -4.63
N MET A 204 7.16 -14.46 -3.39
CA MET A 204 8.25 -13.93 -2.55
C MET A 204 8.96 -15.00 -1.73
N SER A 205 8.30 -16.12 -1.41
CA SER A 205 8.85 -17.16 -0.52
C SER A 205 10.27 -17.67 -0.86
N PRO A 206 10.70 -17.78 -2.14
CA PRO A 206 12.04 -18.24 -2.47
C PRO A 206 13.13 -17.22 -2.10
N VAL A 207 12.80 -15.93 -2.09
CA VAL A 207 13.77 -14.82 -1.99
C VAL A 207 13.62 -14.00 -0.71
N ALA A 208 12.47 -14.09 -0.03
CA ALA A 208 12.15 -13.35 1.18
C ALA A 208 11.40 -14.21 2.20
N LYS A 209 11.47 -13.81 3.47
CA LYS A 209 10.49 -14.18 4.48
C LYS A 209 9.34 -13.20 4.38
N VAL A 210 8.12 -13.72 4.29
CA VAL A 210 6.89 -12.94 4.34
C VAL A 210 6.17 -13.25 5.65
N GLU A 211 5.81 -12.21 6.39
CA GLU A 211 5.02 -12.30 7.62
C GLU A 211 3.70 -11.58 7.39
N VAL A 212 2.58 -12.22 7.71
CA VAL A 212 1.24 -11.64 7.59
C VAL A 212 0.58 -11.68 8.95
N VAL A 213 0.08 -10.53 9.41
CA VAL A 213 -0.73 -10.44 10.62
C VAL A 213 -2.06 -9.79 10.26
N ARG A 214 -3.15 -10.44 10.71
CA ARG A 214 -4.51 -9.97 10.56
C ARG A 214 -5.08 -9.62 11.94
N VAL A 215 -5.68 -8.45 12.04
CA VAL A 215 -6.33 -7.91 13.24
C VAL A 215 -7.79 -7.60 12.96
#